data_AF-K6DGH2-F1
#
_entry.id   AF-K6DGH2-F1
#
_cell.length_a   1.000
_cell.length_b   1.000
_cell.length_c   1.000
_cell.angle_alpha   90.00
_cell.angle_beta   90.00
_cell.angle_gamma   90.00
#
_symmetry.space_group_name_H-M   'P 1'
#
loop_
_entity.id
_entity.type
_entity.pdbx_description
1 polymer ?
#
loop_
_entity_poly.entity_id
_entity_poly.type
_entity_poly.pdbx_seq_one_letter_code
_entity_poly.pdbx_strand_id
1 'polypeptide(L)' 'MKGFVKVQVLIAKNLSEYDELNVNMYWKTIEDFNRWKNSAAFKEAHTSSTDTSQDSPILGSEITISEIAPTLE' A
#
# COMPACT_ATOMS: atom_id res chain seq x y z
N MET A 1 14.44 5.54 -1.44
CA MET A 1 14.41 4.05 -1.45
C MET A 1 14.86 3.59 -2.83
N LYS A 2 15.81 2.65 -2.92
CA LYS A 2 16.26 2.12 -4.23
C LYS A 2 15.04 1.55 -4.96
N GLY A 3 14.88 1.89 -6.24
CA GLY A 3 13.81 1.36 -7.09
C GLY A 3 12.40 1.94 -6.89
N PHE A 4 12.17 2.81 -5.91
CA PHE A 4 10.87 3.47 -5.77
C PHE A 4 10.60 4.40 -6.96
N VAL A 5 9.40 4.32 -7.53
CA VAL A 5 8.98 5.19 -8.65
C VAL A 5 7.98 6.24 -8.16
N LYS A 6 6.83 5.81 -7.64
CA LYS A 6 5.78 6.69 -7.12
C LYS A 6 4.83 5.95 -6.19
N VAL A 7 4.03 6.71 -5.45
CA VAL A 7 2.86 6.23 -4.72
C VAL A 7 1.63 7.01 -5.17
N GLN A 8 0.50 6.33 -5.30
CA GLN A 8 -0.79 6.95 -5.55
C GLN A 8 -1.80 6.37 -4.56
N VAL A 9 -2.52 7.23 -3.86
CA VAL A 9 -3.63 6.83 -2.99
C VAL A 9 -4.92 7.12 -3.72
N LEU A 10 -5.69 6.07 -4.01
CA LEU A 10 -6.98 6.15 -4.68
C LEU A 10 -8.07 5.86 -3.68
N ILE A 11 -9.16 6.62 -3.75
CA ILE A 11 -10.38 6.37 -2.98
C ILE A 11 -11.41 5.84 -3.97
N ALA A 12 -11.84 4.60 -3.79
CA ALA A 12 -12.87 4.01 -4.63
C ALA A 12 -14.17 4.82 -4.52
N LYS A 13 -14.90 4.93 -5.63
CA LYS A 13 -16.18 5.63 -5.70
C LYS A 13 -17.28 4.63 -5.98
N ASN A 14 -18.50 4.98 -5.57
CA ASN A 14 -19.71 4.19 -5.78
C ASN A 14 -19.72 2.85 -5.02
N LEU A 15 -19.04 2.79 -3.88
CA LEU A 15 -19.22 1.72 -2.89
C LEU A 15 -20.27 2.17 -1.86
N SER A 16 -21.16 1.27 -1.47
CA SER A 16 -22.23 1.56 -0.51
C SER A 16 -21.99 1.02 0.89
N GLU A 17 -21.12 0.01 1.04
CA GLU A 17 -20.94 -0.72 2.30
C GLU A 17 -19.72 -0.24 3.09
N TYR A 18 -18.63 0.10 2.40
CA TYR A 18 -17.39 0.55 3.01
C TYR A 18 -16.66 1.52 2.08
N ASP A 19 -15.80 2.36 2.67
CA ASP A 19 -14.81 3.11 1.92
C ASP A 19 -13.61 2.22 1.60
N GLU A 20 -13.13 2.25 0.36
CA GLU A 20 -11.94 1.52 -0.05
C GLU A 20 -10.82 2.49 -0.43
N LEU A 21 -9.69 2.36 0.26
CA LEU A 21 -8.47 3.08 -0.02
C LEU A 21 -7.45 2.14 -0.65
N ASN A 22 -6.97 2.49 -1.84
CA ASN A 22 -5.95 1.73 -2.56
C ASN A 22 -4.62 2.50 -2.55
N VAL A 23 -3.64 2.00 -1.80
CA VAL A 23 -2.27 2.55 -1.76
C VAL A 23 -1.41 1.85 -2.82
N ASN A 24 -1.38 2.42 -4.02
CA ASN A 24 -0.66 1.87 -5.16
C ASN A 24 0.79 2.34 -5.15
N MET A 25 1.73 1.41 -4.97
CA MET A 25 3.15 1.71 -4.98
C MET A 25 3.82 1.11 -6.22
N TYR A 26 4.55 1.95 -6.93
CA TYR A 26 5.22 1.59 -8.18
C TYR A 26 6.72 1.45 -7.92
N TRP A 27 7.28 0.33 -8.36
CA TRP A 27 8.67 -0.03 -8.14
C TRP A 27 9.32 -0.49 -9.44
N LYS A 28 10.63 -0.28 -9.57
CA LYS A 28 11.41 -0.75 -10.71
C LYS A 28 11.50 -2.27 -10.76
N THR A 29 11.62 -2.92 -9.62
CA THR A 29 11.65 -4.39 -9.51
C THR A 29 10.94 -4.86 -8.24
N ILE A 30 10.56 -6.14 -8.22
CA ILE A 30 9.94 -6.77 -7.05
C ILE A 30 10.90 -6.87 -5.86
N GLU A 31 12.20 -6.99 -6.11
CA GLU A 31 13.25 -7.02 -5.08
C GLU A 31 13.37 -5.67 -4.36
N ASP A 32 13.21 -4.56 -5.08
CA ASP A 32 13.22 -3.22 -4.49
C ASP A 32 12.02 -3.02 -3.55
N PHE A 33 10.82 -3.49 -3.96
CA PHE A 33 9.64 -3.54 -3.07
C PHE A 33 9.88 -4.44 -1.85
N ASN A 34 10.36 -5.67 -2.03
CA ASN A 34 10.59 -6.61 -0.94
C ASN A 34 11.61 -6.07 0.07
N ARG A 35 12.65 -5.38 -0.41
CA ARG A 35 13.63 -4.72 0.47
C ARG A 35 12.98 -3.65 1.32
N TRP A 36 12.09 -2.83 0.74
CA TRP A 36 11.36 -1.83 1.49
C TRP A 36 10.38 -2.45 2.49
N LYS A 37 9.55 -3.42 2.07
CA LYS A 37 8.57 -4.10 2.94
C LYS A 37 9.20 -4.74 4.17
N ASN A 38 10.44 -5.21 4.06
CA ASN A 38 11.20 -5.80 5.17
C ASN A 38 12.08 -4.80 5.94
N SER A 39 12.05 -3.51 5.58
CA SER A 39 12.91 -2.48 6.17
C SER A 39 12.41 -2.01 7.55
N ALA A 40 13.32 -1.40 8.33
CA ALA A 40 12.96 -0.73 9.58
C ALA A 40 11.97 0.42 9.35
N ALA A 41 12.14 1.18 8.26
CA ALA A 41 11.24 2.28 7.92
C ALA A 41 9.80 1.81 7.64
N PHE A 42 9.62 0.65 7.00
CA PHE A 42 8.29 0.06 6.84
C PHE A 42 7.69 -0.29 8.19
N LYS A 43 8.46 -0.98 9.05
CA LYS A 43 7.99 -1.33 10.39
C LYS A 43 7.59 -0.07 11.15
N GLU A 44 8.44 0.94 11.23
CA GLU A 44 8.17 2.20 11.93
C GLU A 44 6.88 2.88 11.42
N ALA A 45 6.69 2.98 10.10
CA ALA A 45 5.50 3.58 9.51
C ALA A 45 4.20 2.82 9.82
N HIS A 46 4.28 1.49 9.99
CA HIS A 46 3.13 0.63 10.30
C HIS A 46 3.11 0.21 11.78
N THR A 47 4.01 0.76 12.60
CA THR A 47 4.01 0.60 14.06
C THR A 47 3.35 1.85 14.64
N SER A 48 2.05 1.99 14.43
CA SER A 48 1.24 2.91 15.22
C SER A 48 0.49 2.12 16.28
N SER A 49 0.66 2.56 17.53
CA SER A 49 0.03 2.03 18.73
C SER A 49 -1.49 1.93 18.54
N THR A 50 -2.07 0.76 18.85
CA THR A 50 -3.52 0.51 18.94
C THR A 50 -4.29 -0.01 17.71
N ASP A 51 -3.68 -0.88 16.89
CA ASP A 51 -4.45 -1.79 15.98
C ASP A 51 -5.35 -2.78 16.73
N THR A 52 -5.31 -2.79 18.07
CA THR A 52 -6.23 -3.51 18.95
C THR A 52 -7.25 -2.60 19.65
N SER A 53 -7.28 -1.30 19.34
CA SER A 53 -8.34 -0.43 19.88
C SER A 53 -9.63 -0.69 19.13
N GLN A 54 -10.74 -0.76 19.88
CA GLN A 54 -12.09 -0.95 19.36
C GLN A 54 -12.55 0.16 18.38
N ASP A 55 -11.70 1.15 18.09
CA ASP A 55 -12.01 2.38 17.36
C ASP A 55 -11.31 2.48 15.99
N SER A 56 -10.57 1.45 15.54
CA SER A 56 -9.96 1.48 14.20
C SER A 56 -11.03 1.42 13.11
N PRO A 57 -11.03 2.35 12.13
CA PRO A 57 -11.96 2.30 11.00
C PRO A 57 -11.57 1.27 9.93
N ILE A 58 -10.43 0.58 10.10
CA ILE A 58 -9.90 -0.38 9.12
C ILE A 58 -10.58 -1.74 9.31
N LEU A 59 -11.47 -2.10 8.38
CA LEU A 59 -12.18 -3.39 8.39
C LEU A 59 -11.29 -4.57 7.97
N GLY A 60 -10.26 -4.31 7.16
CA GLY A 60 -9.34 -5.32 6.65
C GLY A 60 -8.32 -4.70 5.70
N SER A 61 -7.32 -5.49 5.28
CA SER A 61 -6.36 -5.09 4.26
C SER A 61 -5.92 -6.30 3.43
N GLU A 62 -5.68 -6.07 2.14
CA GLU A 62 -5.16 -7.07 1.21
C GLU A 62 -3.99 -6.44 0.41
N ILE A 63 -3.02 -7.26 0.02
CA ILE A 63 -1.92 -6.84 -0.86
C ILE A 63 -2.02 -7.61 -2.17
N THR A 64 -2.28 -6.90 -3.26
CA THR A 64 -2.18 -7.42 -4.62
C THR A 64 -0.89 -6.92 -5.28
N ILE A 65 -0.16 -7.81 -5.95
CA ILE A 65 1.05 -7.47 -6.71
C ILE A 65 0.75 -7.68 -8.19
N SER A 66 1.09 -6.70 -9.02
CA SER A 66 0.86 -6.73 -10.46
C SER A 66 2.10 -6.26 -11.21
N GLU A 67 2.38 -6.89 -12.34
CA GLU A 67 3.41 -6.44 -13.27
C GLU A 67 2.83 -5.36 -14.18
N ILE A 68 3.57 -4.27 -14.35
CA ILE A 68 3.24 -3.26 -15.34
C ILE A 68 3.65 -3.84 -16.70
N ALA A 69 2.67 -4.11 -17.54
CA ALA A 69 2.89 -4.53 -18.91
C ALA A 69 3.20 -3.28 -19.79
N PRO A 70 2.45 -2.91 -20.83
CA PRO A 70 2.69 -1.64 -21.52
C PRO A 70 2.03 -0.47 -20.79
N THR A 71 2.70 0.68 -20.82
CA THR A 71 2.12 1.98 -20.44
C THR A 71 2.17 2.90 -21.65
N LEU A 72 1.15 3.73 -21.81
CA LEU A 72 1.15 4.85 -22.76
C LEU A 72 1.47 6.12 -21.96
N GLU A 73 2.36 6.95 -22.49
CA GLU A 73 2.70 8.27 -21.92
C GLU A 73 1.69 9.35 -22.33
#